data_AF-A0A060CJE2-F1
#
_entry.id   AF-A0A060CJE2-F1
#
_cell.length_a   1.000
_cell.length_b   1.000
_cell.length_c   1.000
_cell.angle_alpha   90.00
_cell.angle_beta   90.00
_cell.angle_gamma   90.00
#
_symmetry.space_group_name_H-M   'P 1'
#
loop_
_entity.id
_entity.type
_entity.pdbx_description
1 polymer ?
#
loop_
_entity_poly.entity_id
_entity_poly.type
_entity_poly.pdbx_seq_one_letter_code
_entity_poly.pdbx_strand_id
1 'polypeptide(L)'
;MGDAPVHTLAVSYMLDQKEVFISYNTGYYHVPNSQCPRDGEKRIELRCTCELSKDFNWGSFESCLPYWYETRDEPRPWWAPQTRVYNTHRP
;
A
#
# COMPACT_ATOMS: atom_id res chain seq x y z
N MET A 1 -5.93 -6.63 -18.13
CA MET A 1 -7.35 -7.05 -17.99
C MET A 1 -7.49 -7.76 -16.66
N GLY A 2 -8.48 -7.39 -15.84
CA GLY A 2 -9.25 -8.18 -14.86
C GLY A 2 -8.64 -9.25 -13.92
N ASP A 3 -7.40 -9.69 -14.06
CA ASP A 3 -6.81 -10.74 -13.22
C ASP A 3 -6.55 -10.24 -11.80
N ALA A 4 -6.06 -9.00 -11.66
CA ALA A 4 -5.79 -8.37 -10.36
C ALA A 4 -7.00 -8.46 -9.40
N PRO A 5 -8.22 -8.00 -9.74
CA PRO A 5 -9.36 -8.13 -8.83
C PRO A 5 -9.76 -9.60 -8.55
N VAL A 6 -9.56 -10.53 -9.48
CA VAL A 6 -9.82 -11.97 -9.25
C VAL A 6 -8.82 -12.54 -8.26
N HIS A 7 -7.52 -12.25 -8.41
CA HIS A 7 -6.49 -12.65 -7.47
C HIS A 7 -6.69 -12.03 -6.09
N THR A 8 -7.06 -10.75 -6.02
CA THR A 8 -7.34 -10.09 -4.74
C THR A 8 -8.50 -10.76 -4.02
N LEU A 9 -9.57 -11.15 -4.72
CA LEU A 9 -10.69 -11.88 -4.12
C LEU A 9 -10.24 -13.24 -3.57
N ALA A 10 -9.52 -14.04 -4.38
CA ALA A 10 -9.02 -15.33 -3.96
C ALA A 10 -8.09 -15.21 -2.73
N VAL A 11 -7.13 -14.28 -2.75
CA VAL A 11 -6.20 -14.03 -1.65
C VAL A 11 -6.96 -13.60 -0.39
N SER A 12 -7.96 -12.72 -0.52
CA SER A 12 -8.75 -12.23 0.62
C SER A 12 -9.60 -13.31 1.30
N TYR A 13 -9.93 -14.40 0.58
CA TYR A 13 -10.79 -15.47 1.09
C TYR A 13 -10.01 -16.72 1.49
N MET A 14 -8.88 -17.00 0.84
CA MET A 14 -8.15 -18.25 0.99
C MET A 14 -6.95 -18.17 1.95
N LEU A 15 -6.42 -16.97 2.21
CA LEU A 15 -5.29 -16.77 3.11
C LEU A 15 -5.71 -16.06 4.39
N ASP A 16 -5.01 -16.35 5.49
CA ASP A 16 -5.10 -15.52 6.69
C ASP A 16 -4.55 -14.14 6.37
N GLN A 17 -5.16 -13.12 6.98
CA GLN A 17 -4.77 -11.73 6.80
C GLN A 17 -3.26 -11.53 7.06
N LYS A 18 -2.64 -12.24 8.01
CA LYS A 18 -1.22 -12.12 8.34
C LYS A 18 -0.26 -12.69 7.30
N GLU A 19 -0.75 -13.51 6.36
CA GLU A 19 0.08 -14.10 5.29
C GLU A 19 0.35 -13.13 4.14
N VAL A 20 -0.41 -12.03 4.08
CA VAL A 20 -0.32 -11.02 3.04
C VAL A 20 0.33 -9.76 3.60
N PHE A 21 1.41 -9.29 2.98
CA PHE A 21 2.18 -8.14 3.42
C PHE A 21 2.46 -7.17 2.27
N ILE A 22 2.69 -5.91 2.63
CA ILE A 22 3.13 -4.88 1.68
C ILE A 22 4.65 -4.77 1.77
N SER A 23 5.33 -4.85 0.62
CA SER A 23 6.77 -4.63 0.57
C SER A 23 7.09 -3.14 0.62
N TYR A 24 7.59 -2.65 1.76
CA TYR A 24 8.07 -1.27 1.91
C TYR A 24 9.50 -1.04 1.44
N ASN A 25 10.24 -2.13 1.16
CA ASN A 25 11.64 -2.09 0.75
C ASN A 25 11.82 -2.20 -0.77
N THR A 26 10.77 -1.94 -1.54
CA THR A 26 10.80 -2.05 -3.00
C THR A 26 10.19 -0.80 -3.63
N GLY A 27 10.96 -0.15 -4.51
CA GLY A 27 10.43 0.84 -5.44
C GLY A 27 9.83 0.15 -6.67
N TYR A 28 8.63 0.54 -7.07
CA TYR A 28 7.94 -0.05 -8.21
C TYR A 28 7.23 1.03 -9.02
N TYR A 29 7.25 0.89 -10.34
CA TYR A 29 6.57 1.80 -11.24
C TYR A 29 5.84 1.01 -12.32
N HIS A 30 4.54 1.27 -12.44
CA HIS A 30 3.72 0.81 -13.56
C HIS A 30 2.73 1.92 -13.89
N VAL A 31 2.81 2.45 -15.10
CA VAL A 31 2.05 3.64 -15.53
C VAL A 31 0.56 3.58 -15.10
N PRO A 32 0.01 4.64 -14.48
CA PRO A 32 0.67 5.89 -14.06
C PRO A 32 1.27 5.86 -12.64
N ASN A 33 1.19 4.73 -11.94
CA ASN A 33 1.39 4.65 -10.50
C ASN A 33 2.84 4.30 -10.12
N SER A 34 3.37 4.97 -9.09
CA SER A 34 4.66 4.66 -8.49
C SER A 34 4.48 4.33 -7.01
N GLN A 35 5.23 3.34 -6.53
CA GLN A 35 5.49 3.10 -5.12
C GLN A 35 6.94 3.50 -4.85
N CYS A 36 7.17 4.31 -3.82
CA CYS A 36 8.52 4.70 -3.41
C CYS A 36 8.73 4.48 -1.91
N PRO A 37 9.76 3.71 -1.49
CA PRO A 37 10.10 3.55 -0.08
C PRO A 37 10.26 4.90 0.62
N ARG A 38 9.58 5.08 1.75
CA ARG A 38 9.62 6.35 2.49
C ARG A 38 10.89 6.54 3.30
N ASP A 39 11.49 5.45 3.74
CA ASP A 39 12.77 5.45 4.45
C ASP A 39 13.90 5.95 3.52
N GLY A 40 14.54 7.04 3.94
CA GLY A 40 15.64 7.65 3.20
C GLY A 40 16.91 6.80 3.17
N GLU A 41 17.22 6.11 4.27
CA GLU A 41 18.39 5.24 4.35
C GLU A 41 18.22 4.04 3.43
N LYS A 42 17.03 3.40 3.46
CA LYS A 42 16.71 2.30 2.55
C LYS A 42 16.76 2.68 1.07
N ARG A 43 16.31 3.89 0.72
CA ARG A 43 16.41 4.36 -0.68
C ARG A 43 17.85 4.51 -1.13
N ILE A 44 18.75 4.98 -0.26
CA ILE A 44 20.18 5.10 -0.57
C ILE A 44 20.81 3.70 -0.67
N GLU A 45 20.58 2.86 0.34
CA GLU A 45 21.09 1.49 0.43
C GLU A 45 20.70 0.65 -0.78
N LEU A 46 19.42 0.72 -1.17
CA LEU A 46 18.85 -0.06 -2.28
C LEU A 46 18.94 0.67 -3.63
N ARG A 47 19.62 1.82 -3.69
CA ARG A 47 19.82 2.62 -4.91
C ARG A 47 18.52 2.94 -5.66
N CYS A 48 17.46 3.28 -4.92
CA CYS A 48 16.16 3.62 -5.49
C CYS A 48 16.25 4.90 -6.33
N THR A 49 15.61 4.89 -7.50
CA THR A 49 15.54 6.04 -8.43
C THR A 49 14.19 6.75 -8.40
N CYS A 50 13.25 6.28 -7.58
CA CYS A 50 11.91 6.86 -7.46
C CYS A 50 11.91 8.18 -6.70
N GLU A 51 10.90 9.02 -6.99
CA GLU A 51 10.66 10.28 -6.29
C GLU A 51 9.54 10.12 -5.26
N LEU A 52 9.76 10.53 -4.01
CA LEU A 52 8.73 10.44 -2.95
C LEU A 52 7.45 11.21 -3.29
N SER A 53 7.56 12.32 -4.01
CA SER A 53 6.42 13.15 -4.44
C SER A 53 5.49 12.44 -5.40
N LYS A 54 5.95 11.36 -6.04
CA LYS A 54 5.16 10.53 -6.98
C LYS A 54 4.62 9.25 -6.35
N ASP A 55 4.80 9.06 -5.04
CA ASP A 55 4.29 7.90 -4.33
C ASP A 55 2.75 7.90 -4.30
N PHE A 56 2.17 6.97 -5.06
CA PHE A 56 0.73 6.79 -5.21
C PHE A 56 0.10 6.23 -3.93
N ASN A 57 0.82 5.36 -3.23
CA ASN A 57 0.38 4.58 -2.09
C ASN A 57 -0.33 5.41 -1.01
N TRP A 58 0.21 6.58 -0.66
CA TRP A 58 -0.34 7.44 0.39
C TRP A 58 -0.78 8.82 -0.07
N GLY A 59 -0.52 9.18 -1.33
CA GLY A 59 -0.78 10.52 -1.87
C GLY A 59 -2.03 10.63 -2.75
N SER A 60 -2.62 9.52 -3.17
CA SER A 60 -3.77 9.48 -4.09
C SER A 60 -5.03 8.95 -3.40
N PHE A 61 -6.17 9.55 -3.72
CA PHE A 61 -7.48 9.10 -3.26
C PHE A 61 -7.85 7.73 -3.83
N GLU A 62 -7.35 7.41 -5.02
CA GLU A 62 -7.56 6.15 -5.72
C GLU A 62 -6.73 4.99 -5.14
N SER A 63 -5.80 5.26 -4.22
CA SER A 63 -5.05 4.21 -3.52
C SER A 63 -5.89 3.51 -2.46
N CYS A 64 -5.86 2.18 -2.48
CA CYS A 64 -6.51 1.32 -1.48
C CYS A 64 -5.60 0.99 -0.28
N LEU A 65 -4.34 1.44 -0.27
CA LEU A 65 -3.43 1.16 0.85
C LEU A 65 -3.93 1.74 2.19
N PRO A 66 -4.50 2.96 2.26
CA PRO A 66 -5.09 3.44 3.50
C PRO A 66 -6.26 2.55 3.99
N TYR A 67 -7.09 2.05 3.06
CA TYR A 67 -8.19 1.13 3.36
C TYR A 67 -7.68 -0.21 3.91
N TRP A 68 -6.63 -0.77 3.30
CA TRP A 68 -5.95 -1.98 3.77
C TRP A 68 -5.62 -1.91 5.26
N TYR A 69 -4.99 -0.81 5.70
CA TYR A 69 -4.69 -0.59 7.12
C TYR A 69 -5.93 -0.45 8.01
N GLU A 70 -6.98 0.24 7.53
CA GLU A 70 -8.24 0.39 8.29
C GLU A 70 -8.95 -0.94 8.54
N THR A 71 -8.84 -1.89 7.60
CA THR A 71 -9.44 -3.22 7.71
C THR A 71 -8.64 -4.22 8.56
N ARG A 72 -7.40 -3.88 8.91
CA ARG A 72 -6.46 -4.78 9.61
C ARG A 72 -6.27 -4.48 11.09
N ASP A 73 -6.89 -3.40 11.59
CA ASP A 73 -6.60 -2.82 12.92
C ASP A 73 -5.08 -2.64 13.17
N GLU A 74 -4.29 -2.54 12.11
CA GLU A 74 -2.86 -2.26 12.15
C GLU A 74 -2.65 -0.73 12.15
N PRO A 75 -1.76 -0.19 13.00
CA PRO A 75 -1.47 1.23 12.99
C PRO A 75 -0.80 1.60 11.67
N ARG A 76 -1.30 2.67 11.04
CA ARG A 76 -0.60 3.28 9.91
C ARG A 76 0.76 3.80 10.36
N PRO A 77 1.77 3.86 9.47
CA PRO A 77 3.01 4.57 9.74
C PRO A 77 2.71 6.02 10.17
N TRP A 78 3.49 6.58 11.10
CA TRP A 78 3.23 7.92 11.66
C TRP A 78 3.21 9.05 10.63
N TRP A 79 3.95 8.89 9.53
CA TRP A 79 4.05 9.87 8.43
C TRP A 79 2.90 9.75 7.41
N ALA A 80 2.08 8.71 7.50
CA ALA A 80 0.94 8.53 6.62
C ALA A 80 -0.26 9.39 7.08
N PRO A 81 -1.20 9.73 6.18
CA PRO A 81 -2.46 10.36 6.56
C PRO A 81 -3.19 9.51 7.62
N GLN A 82 -3.52 10.10 8.77
CA GLN A 82 -4.16 9.40 9.89
C GLN A 82 -5.69 9.46 9.86
N THR A 83 -6.25 10.32 9.01
CA THR A 83 -7.70 10.42 8.85
C THR A 83 -8.24 9.11 8.30
N ARG A 84 -9.20 8.50 9.02
CA ARG A 84 -9.98 7.40 8.47
C ARG A 84 -10.93 7.95 7.42
N VAL A 85 -10.89 7.39 6.22
CA VAL A 85 -11.65 7.89 5.07
C VAL A 85 -12.79 6.95 4.72
N TYR A 86 -12.67 5.66 5.05
CA TYR A 86 -13.63 4.66 4.63
C TYR A 86 -14.53 4.23 5.78
N ASN A 87 -15.84 4.16 5.50
CA ASN A 87 -16.80 3.51 6.38
C ASN A 87 -16.65 2.00 6.22
N THR A 88 -15.67 1.41 6.90
CA THR A 88 -15.55 -0.04 6.97
C THR A 88 -16.76 -0.59 7.72
N HIS A 89 -17.68 -1.27 7.03
CA HIS A 89 -18.69 -2.09 7.71
C HIS A 89 -17.94 -3.17 8.49
N ARG A 90 -17.87 -3.00 9.81
CA ARG A 90 -17.48 -4.06 10.73
C ARG A 90 -18.73 -4.91 10.97
N PRO A 91 -18.73 -6.20 10.63
CA PRO A 91 -19.81 -7.11 11.04
C PRO A 91 -19.87 -7.24 12.56
#